data_AF-X6K629-F1
#
_entry.id   AF-X6K629-F1
#
_cell.length_a   1.000
_cell.length_b   1.000
_cell.length_c   1.000
_cell.angle_alpha   90.00
_cell.angle_beta   90.00
_cell.angle_gamma   90.00
#
_symmetry.space_group_name_H-M   'P 1'
#
loop_
_entity.id
_entity.type
_entity.pdbx_description
1 polymer ?
#
loop_
_entity_poly.entity_id
_entity_poly.type
_entity_poly.pdbx_seq_one_letter_code
_entity_poly.pdbx_strand_id
1 'polypeptide(L)'
;MPSWRDEIVSLFPKKKNPRDLHFRHLNHSQRVAACNILREKPLGICVIASNKETILDSQELEVFKRKQHLYNYLVRWLLERLTAACREKARVDGNGPASLFVTFSRRSGTDYQVMRDYFEFMRDGRELLKPVRSIDWSVFDPANIRVENHAVRAGLQIADVVTSATCAGLEPNEYGNVEPRYALSLKARYLKERKRILNCGLTLIPPIGRSPLSKEQGAFIAELIKVTGPRTPDAHR
;
A
#
# COMPACT_ATOMS: atom_id res chain seq x y z
N MET A 1 -6.66 16.05 1.92
CA MET A 1 -7.20 14.66 1.86
C MET A 1 -8.72 14.59 2.01
N PRO A 2 -9.37 15.18 3.04
CA PRO A 2 -10.84 15.22 3.09
C PRO A 2 -11.46 15.79 1.81
N SER A 3 -10.94 16.93 1.33
CA SER A 3 -11.35 17.53 0.05
C SER A 3 -11.25 16.58 -1.16
N TRP A 4 -10.22 15.74 -1.23
CA TRP A 4 -10.06 14.79 -2.33
C TRP A 4 -11.12 13.67 -2.28
N ARG A 5 -11.45 13.19 -1.09
CA ARG A 5 -12.53 12.21 -0.88
C ARG A 5 -13.88 12.84 -1.23
N ASP A 6 -14.11 14.07 -0.78
CA ASP A 6 -15.36 14.79 -1.03
C ASP A 6 -15.54 15.08 -2.53
N GLU A 7 -14.48 15.47 -3.24
CA GLU A 7 -14.46 15.63 -4.70
C GLU A 7 -14.86 14.34 -5.43
N ILE A 8 -14.31 13.19 -5.03
CA ILE A 8 -14.69 11.90 -5.60
C ILE A 8 -16.17 11.58 -5.34
N VAL A 9 -16.63 11.75 -4.11
CA VAL A 9 -18.02 11.41 -3.75
C VAL A 9 -19.02 12.36 -4.42
N SER A 10 -18.64 13.63 -4.66
CA SER A 10 -19.49 14.61 -5.35
C SER A 10 -19.89 14.20 -6.77
N LEU A 11 -19.10 13.34 -7.43
CA LEU A 11 -19.44 12.76 -8.73
C LEU A 11 -20.58 11.74 -8.67
N PHE A 12 -20.98 11.29 -7.48
CA PHE A 12 -21.90 10.17 -7.28
C PHE A 12 -23.19 10.62 -6.56
N PRO A 13 -24.04 11.44 -7.19
CA PRO A 13 -25.17 12.13 -6.52
C PRO A 13 -26.21 11.19 -5.91
N LYS A 14 -26.25 9.92 -6.32
CA LYS A 14 -27.18 8.90 -5.79
C LYS A 14 -26.65 8.15 -4.55
N LYS A 15 -25.51 8.54 -3.98
CA LYS A 15 -24.97 7.87 -2.78
C LYS A 15 -25.75 8.24 -1.52
N LYS A 16 -26.18 7.21 -0.77
CA LYS A 16 -26.88 7.35 0.52
C LYS A 16 -26.03 8.04 1.59
N ASN A 17 -24.70 7.89 1.55
CA ASN A 17 -23.79 8.54 2.49
C ASN A 17 -22.72 9.37 1.74
N PRO A 18 -22.79 10.70 1.78
CA PRO A 18 -21.91 11.58 1.01
C PRO A 18 -20.47 11.63 1.53
N ARG A 19 -20.17 10.99 2.66
CA ARG A 19 -18.80 10.92 3.23
C ARG A 19 -18.22 9.51 3.23
N ASP A 20 -18.93 8.53 2.69
CA ASP A 20 -18.45 7.14 2.62
C ASP A 20 -17.92 6.80 1.22
N LEU A 21 -16.60 6.76 1.09
CA LEU A 21 -15.89 6.27 -0.08
C LEU A 21 -15.25 4.91 0.23
N HIS A 22 -16.00 3.85 -0.01
CA HIS A 22 -15.48 2.48 0.01
C HIS A 22 -15.52 1.89 -1.41
N PHE A 23 -14.38 1.41 -1.90
CA PHE A 23 -14.19 0.94 -3.28
C PHE A 23 -15.16 -0.17 -3.67
N ARG A 24 -15.46 -1.09 -2.75
CA ARG A 24 -16.42 -2.19 -2.98
C ARG A 24 -17.83 -1.69 -3.32
N HIS A 25 -18.23 -0.51 -2.83
CA HIS A 25 -19.55 0.08 -3.07
C HIS A 25 -19.61 0.90 -4.36
N LEU A 26 -18.49 1.08 -5.05
CA LEU A 26 -18.44 1.75 -6.34
C LEU A 26 -18.70 0.74 -7.46
N ASN A 27 -19.48 1.13 -8.46
CA ASN A 27 -19.57 0.40 -9.72
C ASN A 27 -18.31 0.63 -10.59
N HIS A 28 -18.21 -0.07 -11.72
CA HIS A 28 -17.03 0.02 -12.60
C HIS A 28 -16.67 1.47 -12.98
N SER A 29 -17.62 2.23 -13.55
CA SER A 29 -17.38 3.61 -13.99
C SER A 29 -16.99 4.54 -12.83
N GLN A 30 -17.59 4.34 -11.65
CA GLN A 30 -17.25 5.09 -10.44
C GLN A 30 -15.84 4.77 -9.93
N ARG A 31 -15.39 3.52 -10.01
CA ARG A 31 -14.01 3.12 -9.67
C ARG A 31 -12.99 3.78 -10.59
N VAL A 32 -13.28 3.81 -11.90
CA VAL A 32 -12.45 4.52 -12.89
C VAL A 32 -12.38 6.00 -12.56
N ALA A 33 -13.52 6.67 -12.33
CA ALA A 33 -13.57 8.09 -11.99
C ALA A 33 -12.79 8.42 -10.70
N ALA A 34 -12.94 7.60 -9.65
CA ALA A 34 -12.21 7.77 -8.40
C ALA A 34 -10.69 7.67 -8.61
N CYS A 35 -10.22 6.68 -9.39
CA CYS A 35 -8.80 6.53 -9.70
C CYS A 35 -8.26 7.70 -10.54
N ASN A 36 -9.04 8.20 -11.49
CA ASN A 36 -8.65 9.35 -12.31
C ASN A 36 -8.48 10.63 -11.49
N ILE A 37 -9.36 10.89 -10.51
CA ILE A 37 -9.18 12.03 -9.60
C ILE A 37 -7.91 11.86 -8.78
N LEU A 38 -7.70 10.68 -8.19
CA LEU A 38 -6.52 10.40 -7.36
C LEU A 38 -5.21 10.46 -8.15
N ARG A 39 -5.24 10.13 -9.45
CA ARG A 39 -4.11 10.29 -10.36
C ARG A 39 -3.58 11.72 -10.40
N GLU A 40 -4.41 12.72 -10.17
CA GLU A 40 -3.97 14.13 -10.18
C GLU A 40 -3.53 14.64 -8.80
N LYS A 41 -3.68 13.86 -7.72
CA LYS A 41 -3.33 14.31 -6.36
C LYS A 41 -1.88 13.97 -5.98
N PRO A 42 -1.20 14.79 -5.17
CA PRO A 42 0.19 14.55 -4.73
C PRO A 42 0.26 13.46 -3.66
N LEU A 43 0.04 12.21 -4.04
CA LEU A 43 0.11 11.04 -3.16
C LEU A 43 1.14 10.03 -3.65
N GLY A 44 1.74 9.31 -2.71
CA GLY A 44 2.61 8.15 -2.98
C GLY A 44 1.91 6.85 -2.63
N ILE A 45 1.93 5.88 -3.55
CA ILE A 45 1.33 4.55 -3.36
C ILE A 45 2.44 3.53 -3.11
N CYS A 46 2.30 2.78 -2.01
CA CYS A 46 3.07 1.59 -1.71
C CYS A 46 2.12 0.45 -1.36
N VAL A 47 2.18 -0.65 -2.12
CA VAL A 47 1.37 -1.85 -1.88
C VAL A 47 2.28 -3.04 -1.72
N ILE A 48 2.06 -3.77 -0.63
CA ILE A 48 2.65 -5.09 -0.39
C ILE A 48 1.56 -6.12 -0.65
N ALA A 49 1.76 -6.98 -1.64
CA ALA A 49 0.86 -8.05 -2.00
C ALA A 49 1.52 -9.38 -1.66
N SER A 50 0.82 -10.24 -0.92
CA SER A 50 1.30 -11.59 -0.64
C SER A 50 0.47 -12.61 -1.42
N ASN A 51 1.15 -13.48 -2.17
CA ASN A 51 0.51 -14.68 -2.69
C ASN A 51 0.48 -15.70 -1.55
N LYS A 52 -0.72 -15.97 -1.03
CA LYS A 52 -0.89 -16.88 0.10
C LYS A 52 -0.62 -18.33 -0.28
N GLU A 53 -0.92 -18.74 -1.51
CA GLU A 53 -0.68 -20.12 -1.95
C GLU A 53 0.81 -20.44 -1.86
N THR A 54 1.67 -19.59 -2.42
CA THR A 54 3.11 -19.85 -2.43
C THR A 54 3.83 -19.50 -1.14
N ILE A 55 3.38 -18.49 -0.39
CA ILE A 55 4.01 -18.20 0.90
C ILE A 55 3.71 -19.31 1.91
N LEU A 56 2.59 -20.03 1.73
CA LEU A 56 2.26 -21.15 2.59
C LEU A 56 3.09 -22.41 2.27
N ASP A 57 3.73 -22.47 1.10
CA ASP A 57 4.69 -23.54 0.75
C ASP A 57 6.13 -23.25 1.22
N SER A 58 6.34 -22.20 2.02
CA SER A 58 7.65 -21.81 2.55
C SER A 58 8.06 -22.61 3.79
N GLN A 59 9.37 -22.69 4.07
CA GLN A 59 9.89 -23.32 5.30
C GLN A 59 9.38 -22.63 6.56
N GLU A 60 8.97 -21.37 6.44
CA GLU A 60 8.45 -20.51 7.50
C GLU A 60 6.92 -20.59 7.67
N LEU A 61 6.23 -21.52 6.99
CA LEU A 61 4.78 -21.72 7.03
C LEU A 61 4.20 -21.67 8.45
N GLU A 62 4.78 -22.44 9.36
CA GLU A 62 4.30 -22.55 10.74
C GLU A 62 4.47 -21.26 11.54
N VAL A 63 5.38 -20.38 11.13
CA VAL A 63 5.49 -19.03 11.70
C VAL A 63 4.39 -18.14 11.12
N PHE A 64 4.15 -18.17 9.81
CA PHE A 64 3.13 -17.32 9.17
C PHE A 64 1.70 -17.68 9.53
N LYS A 65 1.42 -18.95 9.90
CA LYS A 65 0.12 -19.38 10.44
C LYS A 65 -0.17 -18.83 11.83
N ARG A 66 0.86 -18.47 12.61
CA ARG A 66 0.65 -17.89 13.95
C ARG A 66 -0.08 -16.56 13.81
N LYS A 67 -1.02 -16.33 14.72
CA LYS A 67 -1.88 -15.14 14.72
C LYS A 67 -1.03 -13.88 14.53
N GLN A 68 -1.36 -13.10 13.49
CA GLN A 68 -0.75 -11.81 13.12
C GLN A 68 0.69 -11.82 12.60
N HIS A 69 1.40 -12.95 12.60
CA HIS A 69 2.79 -12.97 12.16
C HIS A 69 2.94 -12.57 10.69
N LEU A 70 2.14 -13.16 9.80
CA LEU A 70 2.15 -12.77 8.38
C LEU A 70 1.80 -11.27 8.23
N TYR A 71 0.81 -10.77 8.96
CA TYR A 71 0.42 -9.37 8.86
C TYR A 71 1.54 -8.42 9.30
N ASN A 72 2.15 -8.67 10.47
CA ASN A 72 3.29 -7.89 10.96
C ASN A 72 4.48 -7.95 10.00
N TYR A 73 4.74 -9.13 9.42
CA TYR A 73 5.74 -9.32 8.39
C TYR A 73 5.47 -8.45 7.15
N LEU A 74 4.25 -8.46 6.59
CA LEU A 74 3.90 -7.63 5.44
C LEU A 74 3.95 -6.13 5.77
N VAL A 75 3.55 -5.74 6.99
CA VAL A 75 3.64 -4.34 7.45
C VAL A 75 5.10 -3.92 7.61
N ARG A 76 5.98 -4.79 8.11
CA ARG A 76 7.42 -4.53 8.11
C ARG A 76 7.92 -4.19 6.71
N TRP A 77 7.61 -5.02 5.71
CA TRP A 77 7.97 -4.74 4.32
C TRP A 77 7.45 -3.38 3.84
N LEU A 78 6.22 -3.03 4.20
CA LEU A 78 5.64 -1.73 3.90
C LEU A 78 6.45 -0.58 4.55
N LEU A 79 6.75 -0.68 5.85
CA LEU A 79 7.47 0.35 6.60
C LEU A 79 8.91 0.54 6.11
N GLU A 80 9.60 -0.53 5.72
CA GLU A 80 10.93 -0.47 5.08
C GLU A 80 10.93 0.36 3.78
N ARG A 81 9.81 0.39 3.04
CA ARG A 81 9.66 1.21 1.82
C ARG A 81 9.23 2.62 2.16
N LEU A 82 8.24 2.78 3.04
CA LEU A 82 7.70 4.09 3.40
C LEU A 82 8.74 4.96 4.09
N THR A 83 9.49 4.42 5.05
CA THR A 83 10.54 5.18 5.74
C THR A 83 11.66 5.64 4.80
N ALA A 84 12.09 4.77 3.88
CA ALA A 84 13.05 5.13 2.82
C ALA A 84 12.51 6.21 1.88
N ALA A 85 11.23 6.15 1.51
CA ALA A 85 10.60 7.16 0.66
C ALA A 85 10.45 8.52 1.37
N CYS A 86 10.09 8.52 2.65
CA CYS A 86 10.06 9.73 3.49
C CYS A 86 11.45 10.37 3.59
N ARG A 87 12.50 9.56 3.83
CA ARG A 87 13.89 10.03 3.86
C ARG A 87 14.30 10.67 2.55
N GLU A 88 14.02 10.01 1.42
CA GLU A 88 14.38 10.54 0.11
C GLU A 88 13.63 11.84 -0.20
N LYS A 89 12.34 11.95 0.18
CA LYS A 89 11.60 13.21 0.01
C LYS A 89 12.22 14.34 0.83
N ALA A 90 12.52 14.09 2.11
CA ALA A 90 13.17 15.07 2.96
C ALA A 90 14.55 15.50 2.42
N ARG A 91 15.32 14.55 1.85
CA ARG A 91 16.60 14.84 1.19
C ARG A 91 16.42 15.76 -0.02
N VAL A 92 15.40 15.52 -0.85
CA VAL A 92 15.07 16.37 -2.01
C VAL A 92 14.61 17.77 -1.56
N ASP A 93 13.91 17.86 -0.43
CA ASP A 93 13.32 19.11 0.09
C ASP A 93 14.29 19.94 0.95
N GLY A 94 15.60 19.76 0.78
CA GLY A 94 16.62 20.51 1.55
C GLY A 94 17.15 19.79 2.78
N ASN A 95 16.97 18.47 2.86
CA ASN A 95 17.58 17.59 3.86
C ASN A 95 17.12 17.83 5.31
N GLY A 96 15.85 18.22 5.50
CA GLY A 96 15.22 18.34 6.81
C GLY A 96 14.94 16.99 7.50
N PRO A 97 14.44 17.03 8.76
CA PRO A 97 14.01 15.81 9.45
C PRO A 97 12.80 15.16 8.72
N ALA A 98 12.76 13.83 8.71
CA ALA A 98 11.64 13.06 8.19
C ALA A 98 10.93 12.34 9.33
N SER A 99 9.60 12.33 9.31
CA SER A 99 8.78 11.63 10.31
C SER A 99 7.61 10.91 9.64
N LEU A 100 7.34 9.67 10.05
CA LEU A 100 6.24 8.85 9.55
C LEU A 100 5.20 8.59 10.64
N PHE A 101 3.94 8.94 10.34
CA PHE A 101 2.76 8.56 11.13
C PHE A 101 1.92 7.57 10.36
N VAL A 102 1.57 6.46 10.98
CA VAL A 102 0.86 5.36 10.32
C VAL A 102 -0.51 5.20 10.97
N THR A 103 -1.57 5.42 10.20
CA THR A 103 -2.94 5.15 10.66
C THR A 103 -3.46 3.89 9.99
N PHE A 104 -3.80 2.88 10.77
CA PHE A 104 -4.47 1.68 10.30
C PHE A 104 -5.99 1.86 10.36
N SER A 105 -6.68 1.30 9.37
CA SER A 105 -8.10 1.03 9.49
C SER A 105 -8.30 -0.15 10.43
N ARG A 106 -9.16 0.02 11.44
CA ARG A 106 -9.52 -1.03 12.40
C ARG A 106 -10.02 -2.29 11.68
N ARG A 107 -9.45 -3.45 12.03
CA ARG A 107 -9.86 -4.78 11.53
C ARG A 107 -10.06 -5.73 12.71
N SER A 108 -11.15 -6.50 12.69
CA SER A 108 -11.36 -7.59 13.63
C SER A 108 -10.28 -8.65 13.41
N GLY A 109 -9.48 -8.94 14.44
CA GLY A 109 -8.40 -9.94 14.39
C GLY A 109 -6.98 -9.37 14.44
N THR A 110 -6.81 -8.04 14.37
CA THR A 110 -5.53 -7.37 14.59
C THR A 110 -5.46 -6.78 15.99
N ASP A 111 -4.47 -7.22 16.76
CA ASP A 111 -4.00 -6.64 18.00
C ASP A 111 -2.85 -5.67 17.69
N TYR A 112 -3.17 -4.39 17.75
CA TYR A 112 -2.21 -3.34 17.43
C TYR A 112 -1.19 -3.11 18.54
N GLN A 113 -1.42 -3.60 19.76
CA GLN A 113 -0.39 -3.57 20.79
C GLN A 113 0.69 -4.60 20.47
N VAL A 114 0.29 -5.83 20.16
CA VAL A 114 1.23 -6.89 19.71
C VAL A 114 2.03 -6.44 18.47
N MET A 115 1.41 -5.67 17.56
CA MET A 115 2.11 -5.08 16.43
C MET A 115 3.17 -4.05 16.86
N ARG A 116 2.86 -3.17 17.81
CA ARG A 116 3.84 -2.20 18.34
C ARG A 116 5.00 -2.92 18.99
N ASP A 117 4.71 -3.89 19.87
CA ASP A 117 5.72 -4.68 20.58
C ASP A 117 6.65 -5.38 19.59
N TYR A 118 6.10 -5.91 18.48
CA TYR A 118 6.88 -6.50 17.39
C TYR A 118 7.85 -5.49 16.76
N PHE A 119 7.41 -4.27 16.47
CA PHE A 119 8.29 -3.25 15.88
C PHE A 119 9.28 -2.65 16.86
N GLU A 120 8.94 -2.53 18.14
CA GLU A 120 9.88 -2.15 19.20
C GLU A 120 10.97 -3.21 19.36
N PHE A 121 10.59 -4.49 19.36
CA PHE A 121 11.54 -5.60 19.37
C PHE A 121 12.56 -5.51 18.22
N MET A 122 12.09 -5.20 17.00
CA MET A 122 12.97 -4.99 15.85
C MET A 122 13.84 -3.73 15.97
N ARG A 123 13.28 -2.61 16.42
CA ARG A 123 14.01 -1.35 16.62
C ARG A 123 15.17 -1.52 17.58
N ASP A 124 14.94 -2.25 18.66
CA ASP A 124 15.92 -2.48 19.71
C ASP A 124 16.97 -3.55 19.31
N GLY A 125 16.93 -4.04 18.07
CA GLY A 125 17.92 -4.98 17.52
C GLY A 125 17.87 -6.38 18.12
N ARG A 126 16.72 -6.78 18.70
CA ARG A 126 16.56 -8.07 19.39
C ARG A 126 16.31 -9.25 18.45
N GLU A 127 16.24 -9.01 17.14
CA GLU A 127 16.09 -10.06 16.13
C GLU A 127 17.33 -10.97 16.06
N LEU A 128 17.10 -12.29 15.97
CA LEU A 128 18.18 -13.28 15.82
C LEU A 128 18.94 -13.13 14.49
N LEU A 129 18.23 -12.72 13.43
CA LEU A 129 18.78 -12.50 12.09
C LEU A 129 18.58 -11.05 11.70
N LYS A 130 19.67 -10.39 11.27
CA LYS A 130 19.59 -9.00 10.80
C LYS A 130 18.85 -8.93 9.46
N PRO A 131 17.92 -7.99 9.29
CA PRO A 131 17.27 -7.73 8.01
C PRO A 131 18.27 -7.35 6.92
N VAL A 132 18.05 -7.79 5.68
CA VAL A 132 18.76 -7.25 4.49
C VAL A 132 18.39 -5.78 4.24
N ARG A 133 17.14 -5.42 4.57
CA ARG A 133 16.63 -4.05 4.55
C ARG A 133 15.92 -3.78 5.87
N SER A 134 16.14 -2.62 6.46
CA SER A 134 15.56 -2.25 7.75
C SER A 134 14.63 -1.04 7.62
N ILE A 135 13.74 -0.92 8.60
CA ILE A 135 12.98 0.31 8.83
C ILE A 135 13.97 1.37 9.29
N ASP A 136 13.90 2.58 8.73
CA ASP A 136 14.65 3.72 9.25
C ASP A 136 13.95 4.23 10.52
N TRP A 137 14.45 3.77 11.67
CA TRP A 137 13.90 4.09 12.99
C TRP A 137 14.09 5.56 13.40
N SER A 138 14.93 6.32 12.69
CA SER A 138 14.97 7.77 12.88
C SER A 138 13.86 8.51 12.11
N VAL A 139 13.12 7.82 11.25
CA VAL A 139 11.90 8.31 10.58
C VAL A 139 10.63 7.81 11.26
N PHE A 140 10.66 6.58 11.77
CA PHE A 140 9.47 5.92 12.31
C PHE A 140 9.68 5.46 13.75
N ASP A 141 8.72 5.82 14.60
CA ASP A 141 8.58 5.33 15.96
C ASP A 141 7.31 4.45 16.03
N PRO A 142 7.38 3.21 16.58
CA PRO A 142 6.20 2.39 16.85
C PRO A 142 5.07 3.11 17.61
N ALA A 143 5.39 4.11 18.45
CA ALA A 143 4.41 4.96 19.13
C ALA A 143 3.51 5.75 18.14
N ASN A 144 4.00 6.05 16.93
CA ASN A 144 3.29 6.80 15.90
C ASN A 144 2.24 5.97 15.13
N ILE A 145 2.06 4.69 15.47
CA ILE A 145 0.93 3.90 14.99
C ILE A 145 -0.37 4.46 15.59
N ARG A 146 -1.42 4.56 14.79
CA ARG A 146 -2.78 4.93 15.21
C ARG A 146 -3.78 3.97 14.57
N VAL A 147 -4.93 3.79 15.22
CA VAL A 147 -5.98 2.89 14.74
C VAL A 147 -7.29 3.65 14.74
N GLU A 148 -7.92 3.72 13.57
CA GLU A 148 -9.13 4.50 13.36
C GLU A 148 -10.16 3.68 12.59
N ASN A 149 -11.43 4.02 12.74
CA ASN A 149 -12.48 3.45 11.90
C ASN A 149 -12.34 3.98 10.46
N HIS A 150 -12.50 3.10 9.48
CA HIS A 150 -12.41 3.42 8.05
C HIS A 150 -13.21 4.67 7.65
N ALA A 151 -14.46 4.76 8.12
CA ALA A 151 -15.37 5.85 7.81
C ALA A 151 -14.92 7.23 8.37
N VAL A 152 -14.07 7.25 9.40
CA VAL A 152 -13.70 8.47 10.13
C VAL A 152 -12.61 9.27 9.41
N ARG A 153 -11.70 8.61 8.69
CA ARG A 153 -10.58 9.28 8.02
C ARG A 153 -10.60 9.11 6.51
N ALA A 154 -10.66 10.24 5.80
CA ALA A 154 -10.55 10.29 4.35
C ALA A 154 -9.28 9.60 3.82
N GLY A 155 -8.16 9.69 4.54
CA GLY A 155 -6.93 8.98 4.18
C GLY A 155 -7.07 7.46 4.15
N LEU A 156 -7.87 6.87 5.07
CA LEU A 156 -8.15 5.43 5.09
C LEU A 156 -9.06 5.01 3.92
N GLN A 157 -9.99 5.88 3.52
CA GLN A 157 -10.84 5.68 2.34
C GLN A 157 -10.04 5.75 1.04
N ILE A 158 -9.11 6.71 0.93
CA ILE A 158 -8.19 6.80 -0.21
C ILE A 158 -7.25 5.59 -0.26
N ALA A 159 -6.74 5.14 0.91
CA ALA A 159 -5.94 3.92 1.00
C ALA A 159 -6.71 2.68 0.51
N ASP A 160 -7.99 2.53 0.88
CA ASP A 160 -8.85 1.46 0.37
C ASP A 160 -9.01 1.51 -1.15
N VAL A 161 -9.19 2.69 -1.74
CA VAL A 161 -9.28 2.84 -3.20
C VAL A 161 -8.00 2.35 -3.89
N VAL A 162 -6.82 2.81 -3.46
CA VAL A 162 -5.56 2.43 -4.12
C VAL A 162 -5.21 0.96 -3.90
N THR A 163 -5.44 0.42 -2.70
CA THR A 163 -5.20 -0.98 -2.39
C THR A 163 -6.16 -1.88 -3.17
N SER A 164 -7.44 -1.54 -3.22
CA SER A 164 -8.45 -2.30 -3.96
C SER A 164 -8.27 -2.21 -5.47
N ALA A 165 -7.86 -1.05 -6.00
CA ALA A 165 -7.49 -0.88 -7.40
C ALA A 165 -6.30 -1.78 -7.79
N THR A 166 -5.29 -1.87 -6.91
CA THR A 166 -4.14 -2.77 -7.11
C THR A 166 -4.57 -4.24 -7.01
N CYS A 167 -5.37 -4.57 -6.01
CA CYS A 167 -5.92 -5.91 -5.80
C CYS A 167 -6.71 -6.38 -7.03
N ALA A 168 -7.54 -5.53 -7.62
CA ALA A 168 -8.30 -5.89 -8.82
C ALA A 168 -7.43 -6.29 -10.03
N GLY A 169 -6.19 -5.80 -10.12
CA GLY A 169 -5.23 -6.21 -11.15
C GLY A 169 -4.43 -7.47 -10.80
N LEU A 170 -4.43 -7.88 -9.53
CA LEU A 170 -3.66 -9.02 -9.02
C LEU A 170 -4.53 -10.23 -8.71
N GLU A 171 -5.72 -10.03 -8.15
CA GLU A 171 -6.64 -11.08 -7.71
C GLU A 171 -7.70 -11.32 -8.80
N PRO A 172 -7.77 -12.51 -9.41
CA PRO A 172 -8.85 -12.84 -10.31
C PRO A 172 -10.20 -12.76 -9.60
N ASN A 173 -11.22 -12.26 -10.30
CA ASN A 173 -12.60 -12.31 -9.81
C ASN A 173 -13.14 -13.75 -9.88
N GLU A 174 -14.39 -13.95 -9.45
CA GLU A 174 -15.07 -15.25 -9.45
C GLU A 174 -15.15 -15.92 -10.83
N TYR A 175 -14.91 -15.17 -11.91
CA TYR A 175 -14.89 -15.65 -13.30
C TYR A 175 -13.45 -15.77 -13.85
N GLY A 176 -12.43 -15.67 -13.02
CA GLY A 176 -11.02 -15.78 -13.41
C GLY A 176 -10.44 -14.53 -14.09
N ASN A 177 -11.17 -13.41 -14.12
CA ASN A 177 -10.71 -12.18 -14.80
C ASN A 177 -10.09 -11.19 -13.83
N VAL A 178 -9.04 -10.49 -14.26
CA VAL A 178 -8.46 -9.33 -13.55
C VAL A 178 -8.89 -8.01 -14.20
N GLU A 179 -8.86 -6.93 -13.43
CA GLU A 179 -9.21 -5.58 -13.88
C GLU A 179 -8.06 -4.60 -13.60
N PRO A 180 -7.08 -4.50 -14.52
CA PRO A 180 -5.88 -3.69 -14.31
C PRO A 180 -6.11 -2.18 -14.47
N ARG A 181 -7.19 -1.76 -15.13
CA ARG A 181 -7.39 -0.35 -15.53
C ARG A 181 -7.32 0.63 -14.35
N TYR A 182 -7.84 0.23 -13.19
CA TYR A 182 -7.86 1.07 -11.99
C TYR A 182 -6.44 1.41 -11.50
N ALA A 183 -5.60 0.38 -11.30
CA ALA A 183 -4.22 0.57 -10.84
C ALA A 183 -3.34 1.20 -11.91
N LEU A 184 -3.51 0.85 -13.18
CA LEU A 184 -2.76 1.46 -14.28
C LEU A 184 -3.05 2.97 -14.42
N SER A 185 -4.28 3.40 -14.12
CA SER A 185 -4.61 4.83 -14.06
C SER A 185 -3.82 5.57 -12.96
N LEU A 186 -3.42 4.86 -11.90
CA LEU A 186 -2.66 5.40 -10.78
C LEU A 186 -1.14 5.20 -10.91
N LYS A 187 -0.66 4.61 -12.02
CA LYS A 187 0.74 4.21 -12.23
C LYS A 187 1.77 5.29 -11.87
N ALA A 188 1.50 6.55 -12.20
CA ALA A 188 2.39 7.68 -11.91
C ALA A 188 2.51 8.02 -10.40
N ARG A 189 1.62 7.51 -9.57
CA ARG A 189 1.58 7.73 -8.11
C ARG A 189 2.23 6.61 -7.30
N TYR A 190 2.53 5.47 -7.90
CA TYR A 190 3.32 4.45 -7.22
C TYR A 190 4.72 4.97 -6.92
N LEU A 191 5.18 4.73 -5.68
CA LEU A 191 6.52 5.10 -5.26
C LEU A 191 7.56 4.41 -6.13
N LYS A 192 8.65 5.14 -6.38
CA LYS A 192 9.74 4.68 -7.25
C LYS A 192 11.06 4.77 -6.49
N GLU A 193 11.81 3.69 -6.49
CA GLU A 193 13.20 3.67 -6.03
C GLU A 193 14.09 3.40 -7.24
N ARG A 194 15.09 4.25 -7.50
CA ARG A 194 15.96 4.15 -8.70
C ARG A 194 15.15 4.02 -10.01
N LYS A 195 14.07 4.79 -10.14
CA LYS A 195 13.10 4.77 -11.26
C LYS A 195 12.29 3.48 -11.41
N ARG A 196 12.34 2.54 -10.44
CA ARG A 196 11.60 1.27 -10.47
C ARG A 196 10.45 1.29 -9.46
N ILE A 197 9.27 0.86 -9.89
CA ILE A 197 8.11 0.66 -9.01
C ILE A 197 8.24 -0.67 -8.25
N LEU A 198 8.75 -1.71 -8.92
CA LEU A 198 8.94 -3.03 -8.32
C LEU A 198 9.86 -2.96 -7.10
N ASN A 199 9.48 -3.65 -6.03
CA ASN A 199 10.15 -3.68 -4.73
C ASN A 199 10.15 -2.32 -3.98
N CYS A 200 9.36 -1.35 -4.45
CA CYS A 200 9.14 -0.05 -3.84
C CYS A 200 7.63 0.25 -3.77
N GLY A 201 7.05 0.88 -4.81
CA GLY A 201 5.62 1.17 -4.89
C GLY A 201 4.74 -0.09 -5.00
N LEU A 202 5.25 -1.17 -5.60
CA LEU A 202 4.60 -2.48 -5.58
C LEU A 202 5.64 -3.55 -5.20
N THR A 203 5.34 -4.32 -4.16
CA THR A 203 6.16 -5.46 -3.74
C THR A 203 5.28 -6.71 -3.68
N LEU A 204 5.69 -7.78 -4.37
CA LEU A 204 5.06 -9.09 -4.29
C LEU A 204 5.88 -9.99 -3.38
N ILE A 205 5.19 -10.76 -2.54
CA ILE A 205 5.78 -11.70 -1.60
C ILE A 205 5.08 -13.06 -1.75
N PRO A 206 5.75 -14.10 -2.27
CA PRO A 206 7.10 -14.11 -2.82
C PRO A 206 7.27 -13.20 -4.07
N PRO A 207 8.51 -12.90 -4.49
CA PRO A 207 8.76 -12.14 -5.72
C PRO A 207 8.12 -12.78 -6.96
N ILE A 208 7.97 -11.99 -8.03
CA ILE A 208 7.31 -12.38 -9.29
C ILE A 208 7.77 -13.75 -9.81
N GLY A 209 9.08 -14.00 -9.86
CA GLY A 209 9.64 -15.28 -10.36
C GLY A 209 9.36 -16.50 -9.48
N ARG A 210 8.74 -16.32 -8.30
CA ARG A 210 8.31 -17.36 -7.38
C ARG A 210 6.80 -17.32 -7.10
N SER A 211 6.06 -16.55 -7.89
CA SER A 211 4.60 -16.48 -7.82
C SER A 211 4.00 -17.08 -9.09
N PRO A 212 3.02 -18.00 -9.00
CA PRO A 212 2.35 -18.58 -10.16
C PRO A 212 1.37 -17.55 -10.74
N LEU A 213 1.89 -16.64 -11.55
CA LEU A 213 1.09 -15.59 -12.16
C LEU A 213 0.51 -16.06 -13.50
N SER A 214 -0.78 -15.78 -13.73
CA SER A 214 -1.42 -15.88 -15.05
C SER A 214 -0.78 -14.90 -16.03
N LYS A 215 -1.07 -15.09 -17.34
CA LYS A 215 -0.61 -14.17 -18.39
C LYS A 215 -1.13 -12.75 -18.16
N GLU A 216 -2.37 -12.61 -17.71
CA GLU A 216 -3.04 -11.33 -17.47
C GLU A 216 -2.46 -10.62 -16.24
N GLN A 217 -2.21 -11.34 -15.15
CA GLN A 217 -1.52 -10.81 -13.96
C GLN A 217 -0.09 -10.36 -14.31
N GLY A 218 0.64 -11.19 -15.08
CA GLY A 218 1.97 -10.86 -15.57
C GLY A 218 1.98 -9.63 -16.47
N ALA A 219 1.02 -9.52 -17.39
CA ALA A 219 0.85 -8.36 -18.26
C ALA A 219 0.52 -7.08 -17.47
N PHE A 220 -0.36 -7.17 -16.48
CA PHE A 220 -0.67 -6.07 -15.57
C PHE A 220 0.59 -5.58 -14.85
N ILE A 221 1.34 -6.49 -14.22
CA ILE A 221 2.55 -6.13 -13.48
C ILE A 221 3.58 -5.52 -14.43
N ALA A 222 3.82 -6.14 -15.59
CA ALA A 222 4.73 -5.62 -16.60
C ALA A 222 4.34 -4.21 -17.04
N GLU A 223 3.06 -3.96 -17.31
CA GLU A 223 2.58 -2.64 -17.68
C GLU A 223 2.71 -1.64 -16.52
N LEU A 224 2.38 -2.03 -15.29
CA LEU A 224 2.49 -1.14 -14.15
C LEU A 224 3.94 -0.71 -13.89
N ILE A 225 4.91 -1.62 -14.03
CA ILE A 225 6.33 -1.34 -13.73
C ILE A 225 7.09 -0.69 -14.89
N LYS A 226 6.51 -0.60 -16.09
CA LYS A 226 7.09 0.18 -17.20
C LYS A 226 7.25 1.64 -16.76
N VAL A 227 8.45 2.17 -16.85
CA VAL A 227 8.77 3.51 -16.32
C VAL A 227 8.06 4.59 -17.14
N THR A 228 7.17 5.37 -16.52
CA THR A 228 6.64 6.62 -17.08
C THR A 228 6.70 7.75 -16.04
N GLY A 229 7.23 8.91 -16.43
CA GLY A 229 7.19 10.16 -15.66
C GLY A 229 8.22 10.34 -14.52
N PRO A 230 8.39 11.58 -14.02
CA PRO A 230 9.38 11.94 -12.99
C PRO A 230 9.17 11.20 -11.66
N ARG A 231 10.14 11.32 -10.74
CA ARG A 231 10.00 10.87 -9.35
C ARG A 231 8.77 11.54 -8.74
N THR A 232 8.09 10.83 -7.84
CA THR A 232 6.98 11.22 -6.95
C THR A 232 6.51 12.67 -7.11
N PRO A 233 5.23 12.94 -7.42
CA PRO A 233 4.78 14.31 -7.68
C PRO A 233 5.17 15.25 -6.55
N ASP A 234 5.99 16.25 -6.90
CA ASP A 234 6.18 17.42 -6.07
C ASP A 234 4.84 18.15 -5.92
N ALA A 235 4.59 18.69 -4.73
CA ALA A 235 3.42 19.53 -4.45
C ALA A 235 3.48 20.91 -5.15
N HIS A 236 4.53 21.17 -5.94
CA HIS A 236 4.82 22.44 -6.61
C HIS A 236 4.48 22.45 -8.10
N ARG A 237 3.52 21.64 -8.55
CA ARG A 237 2.89 21.80 -9.87
C ARG A 237 1.39 21.94 -9.74
#